data_AF-I2Q4Q2-F1
#
_entry.id   AF-I2Q4Q2-F1
#
_cell.length_a   1.000
_cell.length_b   1.000
_cell.length_c   1.000
_cell.angle_alpha   90.00
_cell.angle_beta   90.00
_cell.angle_gamma   90.00
#
_symmetry.space_group_name_H-M   'P 1'
#
loop_
_entity.id
_entity.type
_entity.pdbx_description
1 polymer ?
#
loop_
_entity_poly.entity_id
_entity_poly.type
_entity_poly.pdbx_seq_one_letter_code
_entity_poly.pdbx_strand_id
1 'polypeptide(L)'
;MEYDRVAQPSENFAASVSSSSGFSLLYTIFSIVVLSSLAAAIASLAPNTAMTNLTGESEKRAYYLALSGLNFWSKGKSGLYRLGEDAFSLDQSGPDAAGDYTVTSVGTVAAGTGRETNVRLTAKRPSAAIITFEADLASFTQPVLGRTENNANAVVVFGVDSPEAPASFTLADWTALWSANVYRYASGWIRLGGGIAQTSGAIWYEGNKGSCDSGRCAFGKGLRTYFQFVFSGYDTSLESTDYGDGFTFTVMTADNDPRYAAGGTADGLRGEYLGYAGPGPSGRGIVPPKMAVEVDVYPNCYDGDPMENNSRRDKSNANHVAAVYWGEPDTSYDDNVHGVGAGPANPTGGGDGYYEQASPAGPAWLEDGLEHAMRVEIIRETDDTQGVYTIRAWVDPAYPGMDDVSEDYTAEAPLVRHTVRLAAADHARLDTVCFGWTEATGGHGQSVAIHDFALAFRR
;
A
#
# COMPACT_ATOMS: atom_id res chain seq x y z
N MET A 1 10.44 -92.89 3.26
CA MET A 1 9.30 -93.17 4.14
C MET A 1 8.11 -92.41 3.57
N GLU A 2 7.00 -93.00 3.09
CA GLU A 2 6.18 -94.12 3.64
C GLU A 2 5.11 -93.56 4.59
N TYR A 3 3.80 -93.80 4.39
CA TYR A 3 3.10 -94.59 3.35
C TYR A 3 1.65 -94.09 3.13
N ASP A 4 0.98 -94.57 2.07
CA ASP A 4 -0.47 -94.81 1.82
C ASP A 4 -1.60 -93.97 2.48
N ARG A 5 -2.68 -93.59 1.75
CA ARG A 5 -3.92 -94.35 1.39
C ARG A 5 -4.70 -94.85 2.63
N VAL A 6 -6.05 -94.95 2.66
CA VAL A 6 -7.06 -95.41 1.67
C VAL A 6 -8.37 -94.57 1.76
N ALA A 7 -9.32 -94.79 0.86
CA ALA A 7 -10.59 -94.05 0.71
C ALA A 7 -11.82 -94.65 1.47
N GLN A 8 -12.96 -93.94 1.33
CA GLN A 8 -14.36 -94.30 1.67
C GLN A 8 -14.86 -95.60 0.99
N PRO A 9 -16.07 -96.17 1.30
CA PRO A 9 -17.23 -95.65 2.08
C PRO A 9 -17.59 -96.59 3.29
N SER A 10 -18.79 -96.68 3.90
CA SER A 10 -20.17 -96.12 3.75
C SER A 10 -20.86 -95.97 5.15
N GLU A 11 -22.16 -95.68 5.42
CA GLU A 11 -23.40 -95.52 4.62
C GLU A 11 -24.58 -94.82 5.36
N ASN A 12 -25.73 -94.68 4.67
CA ASN A 12 -27.15 -94.62 5.09
C ASN A 12 -27.53 -94.61 6.60
N PHE A 13 -28.29 -93.58 7.03
CA PHE A 13 -29.71 -93.74 7.40
C PHE A 13 -30.48 -92.41 7.29
N ALA A 14 -31.82 -92.45 7.27
CA ALA A 14 -32.66 -91.38 6.73
C ALA A 14 -33.38 -90.46 7.75
N ALA A 15 -33.54 -89.21 7.32
CA ALA A 15 -34.55 -88.19 7.63
C ALA A 15 -35.53 -88.37 8.80
N SER A 16 -35.70 -87.27 9.56
CA SER A 16 -37.01 -86.62 9.59
C SER A 16 -36.86 -85.10 9.45
N VAL A 17 -37.76 -84.46 8.72
CA VAL A 17 -37.84 -82.99 8.58
C VAL A 17 -39.14 -82.53 9.24
N SER A 18 -39.07 -81.56 10.14
CA SER A 18 -40.23 -80.74 10.50
C SER A 18 -39.98 -79.31 10.01
N SER A 19 -40.99 -78.73 9.36
CA SER A 19 -40.89 -77.44 8.66
C SER A 19 -41.46 -76.31 9.52
N SER A 20 -40.67 -75.24 9.69
CA SER A 20 -41.11 -74.02 10.40
C SER A 20 -40.56 -72.71 9.80
N SER A 21 -40.06 -72.77 8.55
CA SER A 21 -39.47 -71.62 7.83
C SER A 21 -40.44 -70.48 7.48
N GLY A 22 -41.75 -70.64 7.72
CA GLY A 22 -42.76 -69.61 7.41
C GLY A 22 -42.83 -68.43 8.39
N PHE A 23 -42.50 -68.63 9.67
CA PHE A 23 -42.77 -67.61 10.70
C PHE A 23 -41.63 -66.57 10.86
N SER A 24 -40.37 -66.98 10.65
CA SER A 24 -39.21 -66.11 10.78
C SER A 24 -39.27 -64.92 9.81
N LEU A 25 -39.57 -65.20 8.54
CA LEU A 25 -39.64 -64.18 7.48
C LEU A 25 -40.68 -63.09 7.77
N LEU A 26 -41.84 -63.46 8.34
CA LEU A 26 -42.88 -62.51 8.73
C LEU A 26 -42.43 -61.57 9.84
N TYR A 27 -41.74 -62.08 10.86
CA TYR A 27 -41.15 -61.22 11.91
C TYR A 27 -40.04 -60.31 11.35
N THR A 28 -39.21 -60.78 10.43
CA THR A 28 -38.19 -59.95 9.77
C THR A 28 -38.84 -58.82 8.95
N ILE A 29 -39.85 -59.12 8.13
CA ILE A 29 -40.58 -58.12 7.34
C ILE A 29 -41.27 -57.11 8.25
N PHE A 30 -41.98 -57.56 9.28
CA PHE A 30 -42.65 -56.67 10.23
C PHE A 30 -41.66 -55.77 10.98
N SER A 31 -40.51 -56.33 11.41
CA SER A 31 -39.45 -55.56 12.06
C SER A 31 -38.85 -54.50 11.14
N ILE A 32 -38.60 -54.84 9.86
CA ILE A 32 -38.13 -53.88 8.86
C ILE A 32 -39.17 -52.78 8.65
N VAL A 33 -40.45 -53.09 8.47
CA VAL A 33 -41.50 -52.09 8.26
C VAL A 33 -41.67 -51.16 9.48
N VAL A 34 -41.63 -51.70 10.71
CA VAL A 34 -41.70 -50.90 11.94
C VAL A 34 -40.44 -50.02 12.12
N LEU A 35 -39.25 -50.55 11.86
CA LEU A 35 -38.01 -49.76 11.94
C LEU A 35 -37.92 -48.70 10.83
N SER A 36 -38.36 -49.00 9.61
CA SER A 36 -38.42 -48.04 8.50
C SER A 36 -39.42 -46.91 8.75
N SER A 37 -40.61 -47.23 9.28
CA SER A 37 -41.62 -46.22 9.63
C SER A 37 -41.22 -45.40 10.86
N LEU A 38 -40.55 -46.00 11.85
CA LEU A 38 -39.97 -45.28 13.00
C LEU A 38 -38.79 -44.38 12.57
N ALA A 39 -37.92 -44.84 11.67
CA ALA A 39 -36.84 -44.02 11.11
C ALA A 39 -37.38 -42.85 10.28
N ALA A 40 -38.41 -43.08 9.45
CA ALA A 40 -39.09 -42.02 8.72
C ALA A 40 -39.79 -41.02 9.67
N ALA A 41 -40.41 -41.50 10.74
CA ALA A 41 -41.02 -40.65 11.76
C ALA A 41 -39.97 -39.77 12.48
N ILE A 42 -38.84 -40.36 12.90
CA ILE A 42 -37.73 -39.62 13.54
C ILE A 42 -37.12 -38.59 12.57
N ALA A 43 -36.93 -38.95 11.29
CA ALA A 43 -36.49 -38.00 10.26
C ALA A 43 -37.49 -36.84 10.04
N SER A 44 -38.80 -37.13 10.15
CA SER A 44 -39.86 -36.11 10.05
C SER A 44 -40.07 -35.26 11.32
N LEU A 45 -39.42 -35.62 12.44
CA LEU A 45 -39.52 -34.92 13.74
C LEU A 45 -38.35 -33.97 14.02
N ALA A 46 -37.33 -33.95 13.16
CA ALA A 46 -36.23 -32.99 13.20
C ALA A 46 -36.26 -31.80 12.20
N PRO A 47 -37.35 -31.39 11.49
CA PRO A 47 -37.20 -30.42 10.39
C PRO A 47 -37.04 -28.97 10.87
N ASN A 48 -37.82 -28.53 11.86
CA ASN A 48 -38.06 -27.09 12.05
C ASN A 48 -36.84 -26.35 12.64
N THR A 49 -36.51 -26.55 13.92
CA THR A 49 -35.42 -25.81 14.59
C THR A 49 -34.06 -26.06 13.93
N ALA A 50 -33.83 -27.26 13.40
CA ALA A 50 -32.61 -27.58 12.67
C ALA A 50 -32.53 -26.84 11.33
N MET A 51 -33.63 -26.74 10.56
CA MET A 51 -33.63 -25.92 9.35
C MET A 51 -33.61 -24.42 9.65
N THR A 52 -34.26 -23.92 10.70
CA THR A 52 -34.16 -22.48 11.07
C THR A 52 -32.71 -22.10 11.36
N ASN A 53 -31.99 -22.93 12.12
CA ASN A 53 -30.56 -22.70 12.39
C ASN A 53 -29.70 -22.86 11.11
N LEU A 54 -29.94 -23.89 10.28
CA LEU A 54 -29.21 -24.06 9.02
C LEU A 54 -29.48 -22.93 8.02
N THR A 55 -30.70 -22.39 7.96
CA THR A 55 -31.05 -21.22 7.14
C THR A 55 -30.33 -19.98 7.66
N GLY A 56 -30.34 -19.72 8.97
CA GLY A 56 -29.64 -18.57 9.57
C GLY A 56 -28.11 -18.63 9.37
N GLU A 57 -27.49 -19.82 9.47
CA GLU A 57 -26.05 -19.97 9.18
C GLU A 57 -25.73 -19.91 7.68
N SER A 58 -26.61 -20.42 6.81
CA SER A 58 -26.47 -20.24 5.35
C SER A 58 -26.68 -18.78 4.92
N GLU A 59 -27.55 -18.04 5.60
CA GLU A 59 -27.79 -16.61 5.35
C GLU A 59 -26.58 -15.77 5.78
N LYS A 60 -26.00 -16.04 6.96
CA LYS A 60 -24.71 -15.45 7.38
C LYS A 60 -23.59 -15.78 6.39
N ARG A 61 -23.46 -17.04 5.96
CA ARG A 61 -22.44 -17.44 4.97
C ARG A 61 -22.65 -16.73 3.63
N ALA A 62 -23.88 -16.66 3.14
CA ALA A 62 -24.21 -15.92 1.92
C ALA A 62 -23.92 -14.41 2.07
N TYR A 63 -24.19 -13.81 3.23
CA TYR A 63 -23.82 -12.42 3.54
C TYR A 63 -22.30 -12.21 3.51
N TYR A 64 -21.51 -13.08 4.16
CA TYR A 64 -20.04 -12.97 4.14
C TYR A 64 -19.43 -13.27 2.77
N LEU A 65 -20.03 -14.13 1.96
CA LEU A 65 -19.66 -14.34 0.55
C LEU A 65 -19.96 -13.09 -0.29
N ALA A 66 -21.11 -12.45 -0.09
CA ALA A 66 -21.45 -11.19 -0.74
C ALA A 66 -20.46 -10.07 -0.35
N LEU A 67 -20.12 -9.96 0.94
CA LEU A 67 -19.16 -8.98 1.45
C LEU A 67 -17.74 -9.23 0.91
N SER A 68 -17.30 -10.49 0.91
CA SER A 68 -16.04 -10.91 0.26
C SER A 68 -16.00 -10.51 -1.22
N GLY A 69 -17.11 -10.67 -1.95
CA GLY A 69 -17.21 -10.19 -3.33
C GLY A 69 -17.08 -8.67 -3.47
N LEU A 70 -17.75 -7.89 -2.60
CA LEU A 70 -17.61 -6.41 -2.58
C LEU A 70 -16.21 -5.93 -2.20
N ASN A 71 -15.37 -6.77 -1.59
CA ASN A 71 -13.97 -6.49 -1.28
C ASN A 71 -13.01 -7.04 -2.36
N PHE A 72 -13.39 -8.11 -3.08
CA PHE A 72 -12.62 -8.66 -4.20
C PHE A 72 -12.79 -7.87 -5.51
N TRP A 73 -13.85 -7.07 -5.63
CA TRP A 73 -14.13 -6.28 -6.83
C TRP A 73 -13.00 -5.32 -7.22
N SER A 74 -12.84 -5.14 -8.53
CA SER A 74 -12.13 -4.03 -9.15
C SER A 74 -12.79 -3.71 -10.49
N LYS A 75 -12.58 -2.50 -11.03
CA LYS A 75 -13.08 -2.11 -12.36
C LYS A 75 -12.85 -3.22 -13.39
N GLY A 76 -13.91 -3.66 -14.05
CA GLY A 76 -13.87 -4.72 -15.07
C GLY A 76 -13.99 -6.16 -14.56
N LYS A 77 -13.88 -6.42 -13.25
CA LYS A 77 -14.22 -7.74 -12.68
C LYS A 77 -15.74 -7.91 -12.57
N SER A 78 -16.29 -8.89 -13.29
CA SER A 78 -17.68 -9.33 -13.20
C SER A 78 -17.77 -10.80 -13.61
N GLY A 79 -18.73 -11.54 -13.06
CA GLY A 79 -18.90 -12.98 -13.28
C GLY A 79 -19.09 -13.76 -11.99
N LEU A 80 -19.03 -15.09 -12.09
CA LEU A 80 -19.24 -16.02 -10.97
C LEU A 80 -17.89 -16.58 -10.47
N TYR A 81 -17.63 -16.42 -9.17
CA TYR A 81 -16.44 -16.91 -8.47
C TYR A 81 -16.87 -17.98 -7.46
N ARG A 82 -16.23 -19.16 -7.47
CA ARG A 82 -16.65 -20.33 -6.66
C ARG A 82 -15.65 -20.64 -5.55
N LEU A 83 -16.20 -21.04 -4.41
CA LEU A 83 -15.50 -21.43 -3.18
C LEU A 83 -16.05 -22.80 -2.74
N GLY A 84 -15.66 -23.84 -3.47
CA GLY A 84 -16.24 -25.18 -3.32
C GLY A 84 -17.66 -25.25 -3.90
N GLU A 85 -18.63 -25.60 -3.06
CA GLU A 85 -20.07 -25.63 -3.40
C GLU A 85 -20.75 -24.24 -3.29
N ASP A 86 -20.08 -23.30 -2.62
CA ASP A 86 -20.53 -21.92 -2.47
C ASP A 86 -19.96 -21.04 -3.61
N ALA A 87 -20.53 -19.85 -3.78
CA ALA A 87 -20.06 -18.86 -4.74
C ALA A 87 -20.33 -17.43 -4.28
N PHE A 88 -19.71 -16.47 -4.95
CA PHE A 88 -20.29 -15.14 -5.13
C PHE A 88 -20.27 -14.76 -6.60
N SER A 89 -21.28 -14.00 -7.03
CA SER A 89 -21.29 -13.35 -8.34
C SER A 89 -21.07 -11.85 -8.16
N LEU A 90 -20.30 -11.24 -9.08
CA LEU A 90 -20.08 -9.81 -9.15
C LEU A 90 -20.69 -9.24 -10.44
N ASP A 91 -21.40 -8.14 -10.28
CA ASP A 91 -21.88 -7.28 -11.35
C ASP A 91 -21.55 -5.81 -11.03
N GLN A 92 -21.42 -4.96 -12.06
CA GLN A 92 -21.05 -3.56 -11.90
C GLN A 92 -21.70 -2.68 -12.96
N SER A 93 -22.11 -1.49 -12.55
CA SER A 93 -22.59 -0.44 -13.45
C SER A 93 -21.90 0.89 -13.15
N GLY A 94 -21.65 1.70 -14.17
CA GLY A 94 -20.89 2.94 -14.06
C GLY A 94 -19.69 3.01 -15.03
N PRO A 95 -18.82 4.03 -14.89
CA PRO A 95 -18.86 5.04 -13.83
C PRO A 95 -20.08 5.95 -13.96
N ASP A 96 -20.53 6.52 -12.85
CA ASP A 96 -21.41 7.69 -12.87
C ASP A 96 -20.61 9.00 -13.05
N ALA A 97 -21.28 10.14 -12.94
CA ALA A 97 -20.67 11.47 -13.12
C ALA A 97 -19.57 11.82 -12.09
N ALA A 98 -19.45 11.07 -10.98
CA ALA A 98 -18.38 11.23 -9.99
C ALA A 98 -17.22 10.22 -10.18
N GLY A 99 -17.35 9.26 -11.10
CA GLY A 99 -16.36 8.18 -11.29
C GLY A 99 -16.65 6.89 -10.51
N ASP A 100 -17.76 6.85 -9.78
CA ASP A 100 -18.19 5.71 -8.96
C ASP A 100 -18.80 4.60 -9.80
N TYR A 101 -18.50 3.36 -9.44
CA TYR A 101 -19.23 2.19 -9.91
C TYR A 101 -20.22 1.75 -8.83
N THR A 102 -21.46 1.49 -9.22
CA THR A 102 -22.41 0.74 -8.38
C THR A 102 -22.10 -0.74 -8.55
N VAL A 103 -21.45 -1.32 -7.54
CA VAL A 103 -21.02 -2.71 -7.49
C VAL A 103 -22.06 -3.53 -6.75
N THR A 104 -22.51 -4.63 -7.35
CA THR A 104 -23.40 -5.60 -6.71
C THR A 104 -22.71 -6.93 -6.58
N SER A 105 -22.70 -7.47 -5.37
CA SER A 105 -22.24 -8.84 -5.09
C SER A 105 -23.42 -9.66 -4.59
N VAL A 106 -23.59 -10.87 -5.13
CA VAL A 106 -24.55 -11.86 -4.60
C VAL A 106 -23.78 -13.08 -4.15
N GLY A 107 -23.71 -13.30 -2.85
CA GLY A 107 -23.19 -14.52 -2.25
C GLY A 107 -24.26 -15.62 -2.28
N THR A 108 -23.87 -16.82 -2.70
CA THR A 108 -24.74 -17.98 -2.91
C THR A 108 -24.18 -19.18 -2.17
N VAL A 109 -24.95 -19.74 -1.25
CA VAL A 109 -24.62 -20.97 -0.51
C VAL A 109 -25.44 -22.14 -1.07
N ALA A 110 -24.81 -23.29 -1.26
CA ALA A 110 -25.44 -24.53 -1.75
C ALA A 110 -26.26 -24.36 -3.05
N ALA A 111 -25.61 -23.80 -4.09
CA ALA A 111 -26.23 -23.46 -5.37
C ALA A 111 -26.90 -24.66 -6.07
N GLY A 112 -28.08 -24.44 -6.66
CA GLY A 112 -28.87 -25.45 -7.37
C GLY A 112 -29.57 -26.48 -6.47
N THR A 113 -29.56 -26.29 -5.14
CA THR A 113 -30.21 -27.20 -4.19
C THR A 113 -31.50 -26.61 -3.61
N GLY A 114 -32.34 -27.45 -3.01
CA GLY A 114 -33.49 -27.00 -2.20
C GLY A 114 -33.12 -26.30 -0.88
N ARG A 115 -31.85 -25.92 -0.70
CA ARG A 115 -31.32 -25.11 0.41
C ARG A 115 -30.53 -23.88 -0.09
N GLU A 116 -30.58 -23.58 -1.39
CA GLU A 116 -29.88 -22.44 -1.96
C GLU A 116 -30.25 -21.16 -1.22
N THR A 117 -29.24 -20.48 -0.69
CA THR A 117 -29.42 -19.23 0.08
C THR A 117 -28.61 -18.13 -0.60
N ASN A 118 -29.28 -17.05 -1.00
CA ASN A 118 -28.69 -15.92 -1.71
C ASN A 118 -28.82 -14.64 -0.89
N VAL A 119 -27.71 -13.93 -0.68
CA VAL A 119 -27.71 -12.57 -0.10
C VAL A 119 -27.06 -11.62 -1.10
N ARG A 120 -27.75 -10.52 -1.39
CA ARG A 120 -27.24 -9.44 -2.24
C ARG A 120 -26.79 -8.27 -1.38
N LEU A 121 -25.56 -7.82 -1.60
CA LEU A 121 -25.07 -6.53 -1.13
C LEU A 121 -24.73 -5.66 -2.34
N THR A 122 -25.03 -4.36 -2.25
CA THR A 122 -24.74 -3.38 -3.28
C THR A 122 -24.11 -2.15 -2.62
N ALA A 123 -23.00 -1.67 -3.17
CA ALA A 123 -22.29 -0.49 -2.71
C ALA A 123 -21.86 0.37 -3.89
N LYS A 124 -21.80 1.69 -3.69
CA LYS A 124 -20.92 2.51 -4.52
C LYS A 124 -19.47 2.21 -4.15
N ARG A 125 -18.60 2.14 -5.16
CA ARG A 125 -17.14 2.09 -4.98
C ARG A 125 -16.49 3.06 -5.98
N PRO A 126 -15.60 3.96 -5.55
CA PRO A 126 -14.77 4.71 -6.48
C PRO A 126 -13.92 3.73 -7.30
N SER A 127 -13.75 4.01 -8.59
CA SER A 127 -12.94 3.14 -9.46
C SER A 127 -11.44 3.40 -9.40
N ALA A 128 -11.00 4.25 -8.46
CA ALA A 128 -9.62 4.34 -8.02
C ALA A 128 -9.38 3.27 -6.94
N ALA A 129 -8.66 2.20 -7.29
CA ALA A 129 -8.19 1.25 -6.30
C ALA A 129 -7.05 1.93 -5.50
N ILE A 130 -7.28 2.16 -4.21
CA ILE A 130 -6.33 2.80 -3.30
C ILE A 130 -5.12 1.89 -3.14
N ILE A 131 -3.92 2.41 -3.45
CA ILE A 131 -2.65 1.71 -3.26
C ILE A 131 -2.27 1.83 -1.78
N THR A 132 -1.90 0.73 -1.11
CA THR A 132 -1.55 0.73 0.32
C THR A 132 -0.34 -0.15 0.59
N PHE A 133 0.38 0.05 1.70
CA PHE A 133 1.42 -0.91 2.10
C PHE A 133 0.82 -2.30 2.40
N GLU A 134 -0.32 -2.38 3.10
CA GLU A 134 -1.00 -3.64 3.42
C GLU A 134 -1.20 -4.55 2.19
N ALA A 135 -1.60 -3.96 1.05
CA ALA A 135 -1.94 -4.70 -0.17
C ALA A 135 -0.85 -4.68 -1.25
N ASP A 136 0.06 -3.70 -1.23
CA ASP A 136 0.98 -3.42 -2.34
C ASP A 136 2.46 -3.25 -1.95
N LEU A 137 2.87 -3.41 -0.68
CA LEU A 137 4.27 -3.14 -0.28
C LEU A 137 5.31 -3.88 -1.14
N ALA A 138 5.03 -5.12 -1.54
CA ALA A 138 5.90 -5.91 -2.43
C ALA A 138 6.03 -5.36 -3.87
N SER A 139 5.28 -4.31 -4.22
CA SER A 139 5.40 -3.56 -5.48
C SER A 139 6.27 -2.30 -5.35
N PHE A 140 6.82 -2.01 -4.17
CA PHE A 140 7.76 -0.90 -3.98
C PHE A 140 9.19 -1.42 -4.10
N THR A 141 9.90 -0.97 -5.14
CA THR A 141 11.23 -1.46 -5.51
C THR A 141 12.27 -0.35 -5.45
N GLN A 142 13.49 -0.73 -5.07
CA GLN A 142 14.62 0.19 -4.99
C GLN A 142 15.31 0.29 -6.36
N PRO A 143 15.91 1.45 -6.69
CA PRO A 143 16.76 1.58 -7.87
C PRO A 143 17.89 0.55 -7.90
N VAL A 144 18.22 0.07 -9.10
CA VAL A 144 19.31 -0.88 -9.32
C VAL A 144 20.65 -0.21 -9.02
N LEU A 145 21.37 -0.80 -8.06
CA LEU A 145 22.66 -0.33 -7.56
C LEU A 145 23.68 -0.11 -8.71
N GLY A 146 24.04 1.16 -8.94
CA GLY A 146 25.09 1.60 -9.86
C GLY A 146 26.37 1.96 -9.10
N ARG A 147 27.54 1.94 -9.76
CA ARG A 147 28.91 1.97 -9.17
C ARG A 147 29.32 3.18 -8.31
N THR A 148 28.40 4.08 -7.99
CA THR A 148 28.54 5.16 -7.01
C THR A 148 27.25 5.10 -6.18
N GLU A 149 27.23 4.13 -5.26
CA GLU A 149 26.01 3.38 -4.91
C GLU A 149 25.01 4.17 -4.06
N ASN A 150 23.73 4.14 -4.46
CA ASN A 150 22.62 4.22 -3.49
C ASN A 150 22.89 3.13 -2.44
N ASN A 151 22.95 3.45 -1.15
CA ASN A 151 23.22 2.41 -0.16
C ASN A 151 21.99 1.50 -0.03
N ALA A 152 22.16 0.18 -0.25
CA ALA A 152 21.10 -0.82 -0.14
C ALA A 152 20.50 -0.96 1.28
N ASN A 153 21.02 -0.20 2.26
CA ASN A 153 20.53 -0.12 3.63
C ASN A 153 19.94 1.25 3.98
N ALA A 154 20.10 2.27 3.11
CA ALA A 154 19.47 3.59 3.29
C ALA A 154 17.95 3.46 3.17
N VAL A 155 17.47 2.87 2.06
CA VAL A 155 16.09 2.41 1.97
C VAL A 155 16.00 0.92 2.32
N VAL A 156 14.99 0.53 3.10
CA VAL A 156 14.66 -0.88 3.39
C VAL A 156 13.13 -1.05 3.44
N VAL A 157 12.64 -2.19 2.97
CA VAL A 157 11.20 -2.53 2.90
C VAL A 157 10.87 -3.64 3.90
N PHE A 158 9.83 -3.46 4.71
CA PHE A 158 9.46 -4.38 5.80
C PHE A 158 7.99 -4.79 5.73
N GLY A 159 7.74 -5.96 5.12
CA GLY A 159 6.41 -6.58 5.08
C GLY A 159 6.02 -7.25 6.40
N VAL A 160 4.71 -7.27 6.68
CA VAL A 160 4.11 -7.83 7.91
C VAL A 160 4.48 -9.29 8.19
N ASP A 161 4.69 -10.07 7.12
CA ASP A 161 5.04 -11.49 7.16
C ASP A 161 6.42 -11.77 6.50
N SER A 162 7.31 -10.77 6.34
CA SER A 162 8.58 -10.98 5.62
C SER A 162 9.67 -11.62 6.49
N PRO A 163 10.08 -12.89 6.26
CA PRO A 163 11.30 -13.45 6.83
C PRO A 163 12.55 -12.99 6.07
N GLU A 164 12.37 -12.37 4.91
CA GLU A 164 13.45 -11.92 4.02
C GLU A 164 13.92 -10.54 4.46
N ALA A 165 14.74 -10.53 5.51
CA ALA A 165 15.66 -9.44 5.77
C ALA A 165 16.56 -9.24 4.53
N PRO A 166 16.96 -8.00 4.18
CA PRO A 166 17.94 -7.78 3.12
C PRO A 166 19.22 -8.59 3.39
N ALA A 167 19.85 -9.13 2.36
CA ALA A 167 20.99 -10.06 2.52
C ALA A 167 22.24 -9.45 3.20
N SER A 168 22.25 -8.14 3.45
CA SER A 168 23.22 -7.39 4.27
C SER A 168 22.96 -7.44 5.77
N PHE A 169 21.72 -7.69 6.21
CA PHE A 169 21.33 -7.65 7.63
C PHE A 169 21.61 -8.97 8.34
N THR A 170 22.14 -8.91 9.57
CA THR A 170 22.14 -10.11 10.42
C THR A 170 20.75 -10.34 11.01
N LEU A 171 20.48 -11.59 11.41
CA LEU A 171 19.25 -11.93 12.13
C LEU A 171 19.10 -11.13 13.44
N ALA A 172 20.21 -10.71 14.07
CA ALA A 172 20.17 -9.89 15.28
C ALA A 172 19.71 -8.45 14.96
N ASP A 173 20.24 -7.84 13.90
CA ASP A 173 19.86 -6.48 13.47
C ASP A 173 18.40 -6.43 13.04
N TRP A 174 17.94 -7.43 12.26
CA TRP A 174 16.54 -7.56 11.88
C TRP A 174 15.65 -7.77 13.11
N THR A 175 16.03 -8.65 14.04
CA THR A 175 15.25 -8.89 15.27
C THR A 175 15.16 -7.64 16.15
N ALA A 176 16.23 -6.83 16.23
CA ALA A 176 16.25 -5.58 16.98
C ALA A 176 15.36 -4.52 16.32
N LEU A 177 15.50 -4.28 15.01
CA LEU A 177 14.63 -3.36 14.26
C LEU A 177 13.17 -3.79 14.33
N TRP A 178 12.87 -5.07 14.11
CA TRP A 178 11.52 -5.60 14.19
C TRP A 178 10.93 -5.43 15.59
N SER A 179 11.66 -5.80 16.66
CA SER A 179 11.17 -5.66 18.04
C SER A 179 10.92 -4.21 18.45
N ALA A 180 11.64 -3.24 17.88
CA ALA A 180 11.44 -1.82 18.14
C ALA A 180 10.22 -1.22 17.39
N ASN A 181 9.79 -1.84 16.28
CA ASN A 181 8.87 -1.22 15.31
C ASN A 181 7.58 -2.02 15.03
N VAL A 182 7.57 -3.34 15.24
CA VAL A 182 6.44 -4.23 14.89
C VAL A 182 5.11 -3.82 15.51
N TYR A 183 5.13 -3.25 16.71
CA TYR A 183 3.92 -2.82 17.42
C TYR A 183 3.29 -1.54 16.87
N ARG A 184 4.01 -0.79 16.02
CA ARG A 184 3.50 0.42 15.37
C ARG A 184 2.97 0.11 13.97
N TYR A 185 3.70 -0.67 13.17
CA TYR A 185 3.51 -0.74 11.72
C TYR A 185 2.82 -2.03 11.23
N ALA A 186 1.62 -2.30 11.75
CA ALA A 186 0.86 -3.53 11.45
C ALA A 186 0.43 -3.67 9.98
N SER A 187 0.54 -2.61 9.18
CA SER A 187 0.23 -2.56 7.74
C SER A 187 1.47 -2.77 6.84
N GLY A 188 2.66 -2.97 7.43
CA GLY A 188 3.94 -2.93 6.72
C GLY A 188 4.47 -1.49 6.58
N TRP A 189 5.79 -1.37 6.36
CA TRP A 189 6.49 -0.09 6.40
C TRP A 189 7.75 -0.08 5.52
N ILE A 190 8.27 1.13 5.29
CA ILE A 190 9.60 1.36 4.73
C ILE A 190 10.46 2.15 5.72
N ARG A 191 11.76 1.95 5.67
CA ARG A 191 12.75 2.74 6.41
C ARG A 191 13.62 3.52 5.43
N LEU A 192 13.90 4.78 5.72
CA LEU A 192 14.81 5.66 4.98
C LEU A 192 16.00 6.07 5.87
N GLY A 193 17.16 6.40 5.30
CA GLY A 193 18.45 6.75 5.94
C GLY A 193 19.13 5.62 6.71
N GLY A 194 18.38 5.02 7.62
CA GLY A 194 18.75 3.78 8.29
C GLY A 194 19.85 3.87 9.34
N GLY A 195 20.25 5.08 9.74
CA GLY A 195 21.32 5.38 10.68
C GLY A 195 22.68 5.57 10.02
N ILE A 196 22.70 5.77 8.70
CA ILE A 196 23.92 5.84 7.87
C ILE A 196 24.11 7.28 7.41
N ALA A 197 25.34 7.79 7.55
CA ALA A 197 25.76 9.08 6.99
C ALA A 197 26.33 8.89 5.56
N GLN A 198 26.37 9.97 4.78
CA GLN A 198 26.93 10.05 3.43
C GLN A 198 26.28 9.06 2.43
N THR A 199 24.95 9.03 2.41
CA THR A 199 24.18 8.17 1.50
C THR A 199 23.03 8.91 0.83
N SER A 200 22.56 8.35 -0.29
CA SER A 200 21.28 8.71 -0.91
C SER A 200 20.53 7.45 -1.32
N GLY A 201 19.22 7.58 -1.51
CA GLY A 201 18.33 6.49 -1.86
C GLY A 201 17.00 6.98 -2.43
N ALA A 202 16.31 6.06 -3.09
CA ALA A 202 14.93 6.24 -3.50
C ALA A 202 14.21 4.89 -3.49
N ILE A 203 12.89 4.92 -3.56
CA ILE A 203 12.05 3.74 -3.71
C ILE A 203 10.78 4.11 -4.45
N TRP A 204 10.41 3.30 -5.44
CA TRP A 204 9.37 3.63 -6.40
C TRP A 204 8.30 2.55 -6.45
N TYR A 205 7.06 2.94 -6.71
CA TYR A 205 6.00 1.98 -7.02
C TYR A 205 6.18 1.44 -8.44
N GLU A 206 6.37 0.13 -8.59
CA GLU A 206 6.39 -0.61 -9.87
C GLU A 206 5.14 -1.49 -10.06
N GLY A 207 4.10 -1.30 -9.24
CA GLY A 207 2.88 -2.12 -9.25
C GLY A 207 1.84 -1.76 -10.33
N ASN A 208 0.74 -2.51 -10.32
CA ASN A 208 -0.27 -2.54 -11.38
C ASN A 208 -1.69 -2.17 -10.90
N LYS A 209 -1.80 -1.40 -9.81
CA LYS A 209 -3.08 -1.05 -9.17
C LYS A 209 -3.56 0.34 -9.61
N GLY A 210 -4.88 0.57 -9.52
CA GLY A 210 -5.49 1.89 -9.73
C GLY A 210 -5.47 2.34 -11.19
N SER A 211 -4.49 3.18 -11.56
CA SER A 211 -4.23 3.68 -12.92
C SER A 211 -2.80 3.37 -13.40
N CYS A 212 -2.08 2.48 -12.70
CA CYS A 212 -0.70 2.10 -12.97
C CYS A 212 -0.59 0.81 -13.80
N ASP A 213 0.33 0.82 -14.76
CA ASP A 213 0.89 -0.37 -15.40
C ASP A 213 2.39 -0.35 -15.13
N SER A 214 2.92 -1.35 -14.43
CA SER A 214 4.34 -1.50 -14.13
C SER A 214 4.95 -0.22 -13.51
N GLY A 215 4.25 0.40 -12.55
CA GLY A 215 4.61 1.67 -11.92
C GLY A 215 4.26 2.94 -12.68
N ARG A 216 3.93 2.82 -13.97
CA ARG A 216 3.62 3.94 -14.87
C ARG A 216 2.15 4.31 -14.72
N CYS A 217 1.87 5.25 -13.83
CA CYS A 217 0.53 5.64 -13.42
C CYS A 217 -0.01 6.80 -14.26
N ALA A 218 -1.19 6.63 -14.88
CA ALA A 218 -1.87 7.76 -15.50
C ALA A 218 -2.32 8.75 -14.41
N PHE A 219 -1.80 9.97 -14.47
CA PHE A 219 -1.91 10.96 -13.38
C PHE A 219 -3.29 11.63 -13.31
N GLY A 220 -4.04 11.66 -14.41
CA GLY A 220 -5.39 12.22 -14.44
C GLY A 220 -5.43 13.68 -14.01
N LYS A 221 -6.21 13.98 -12.95
CA LYS A 221 -6.29 15.30 -12.30
C LYS A 221 -5.36 15.42 -11.08
N GLY A 222 -4.34 14.58 -10.98
CA GLY A 222 -3.37 14.52 -9.89
C GLY A 222 -3.62 13.38 -8.91
N LEU A 223 -3.23 13.53 -7.65
CA LEU A 223 -3.37 12.49 -6.62
C LEU A 223 -3.71 13.03 -5.23
N ARG A 224 -3.99 12.10 -4.32
CA ARG A 224 -4.08 12.28 -2.88
C ARG A 224 -3.36 11.12 -2.21
N THR A 225 -2.54 11.41 -1.21
CA THR A 225 -1.82 10.39 -0.44
C THR A 225 -1.80 10.75 1.04
N TYR A 226 -1.90 9.72 1.87
CA TYR A 226 -1.68 9.77 3.30
C TYR A 226 -0.54 8.81 3.64
N PHE A 227 0.27 9.14 4.64
CA PHE A 227 1.17 8.22 5.32
C PHE A 227 1.54 8.80 6.68
N GLN A 228 1.98 7.95 7.60
CA GLN A 228 2.59 8.38 8.85
C GLN A 228 4.10 8.19 8.80
N PHE A 229 4.83 9.03 9.52
CA PHE A 229 6.30 8.96 9.60
C PHE A 229 6.81 9.27 11.01
N VAL A 230 7.98 8.74 11.33
CA VAL A 230 8.68 9.00 12.59
C VAL A 230 10.19 8.92 12.40
N PHE A 231 10.88 9.95 12.87
CA PHE A 231 12.34 9.98 12.99
C PHE A 231 12.77 9.20 14.24
N SER A 232 13.82 8.39 14.12
CA SER A 232 14.45 7.70 15.26
C SER A 232 15.72 8.37 15.78
N GLY A 233 16.15 9.45 15.12
CA GLY A 233 16.96 10.51 15.74
C GLY A 233 16.05 11.44 16.52
N TYR A 234 16.60 12.14 17.52
CA TYR A 234 15.90 13.16 18.30
C TYR A 234 16.85 14.34 18.47
N ASP A 235 16.71 15.35 17.62
CA ASP A 235 17.57 16.53 17.64
C ASP A 235 17.16 17.47 18.79
N THR A 236 18.16 17.96 19.51
CA THR A 236 17.98 18.97 20.58
C THR A 236 18.95 20.14 20.47
N SER A 237 19.69 20.20 19.37
CA SER A 237 20.58 21.29 19.05
C SER A 237 19.77 22.56 18.75
N LEU A 238 20.39 23.72 19.00
CA LEU A 238 19.76 25.01 18.68
C LEU A 238 19.85 25.34 17.17
N GLU A 239 20.55 24.49 16.42
CA GLU A 239 20.82 24.67 14.99
C GLU A 239 20.15 23.58 14.12
N SER A 240 19.53 22.55 14.71
CA SER A 240 18.96 21.37 14.02
C SER A 240 19.97 20.57 13.19
N THR A 241 21.15 20.30 13.76
CA THR A 241 22.28 19.68 13.05
C THR A 241 22.85 18.41 13.72
N ASP A 242 22.17 17.79 14.68
CA ASP A 242 22.60 16.50 15.26
C ASP A 242 22.27 15.34 14.31
N TYR A 243 21.13 15.39 13.62
CA TYR A 243 20.64 14.37 12.67
C TYR A 243 20.25 15.00 11.32
N GLY A 244 20.23 14.21 10.23
CA GLY A 244 19.93 14.74 8.90
C GLY A 244 19.86 13.71 7.76
N ASP A 245 19.33 14.08 6.59
CA ASP A 245 19.01 15.48 6.21
C ASP A 245 17.50 15.71 5.93
N GLY A 246 16.72 14.64 5.80
CA GLY A 246 15.27 14.68 5.51
C GLY A 246 14.87 13.71 4.40
N PHE A 247 13.63 13.79 3.92
CA PHE A 247 13.13 12.95 2.83
C PHE A 247 12.09 13.68 1.97
N THR A 248 11.71 13.09 0.84
CA THR A 248 10.58 13.59 0.04
C THR A 248 9.57 12.50 -0.29
N PHE A 249 8.29 12.87 -0.47
CA PHE A 249 7.35 12.12 -1.29
C PHE A 249 7.34 12.72 -2.70
N THR A 250 7.84 11.97 -3.69
CA THR A 250 8.06 12.43 -5.06
C THR A 250 7.04 11.86 -6.05
N VAL A 251 6.62 12.71 -6.99
CA VAL A 251 5.99 12.35 -8.26
C VAL A 251 6.90 12.82 -9.40
N MET A 252 7.29 11.92 -10.29
CA MET A 252 8.16 12.20 -11.44
C MET A 252 7.51 11.78 -12.76
N THR A 253 7.88 12.41 -13.87
CA THR A 253 7.52 11.90 -15.20
C THR A 253 7.95 10.45 -15.38
N ALA A 254 7.09 9.65 -16.03
CA ALA A 254 7.42 8.28 -16.41
C ALA A 254 8.43 8.20 -17.58
N ASP A 255 9.00 9.31 -18.06
CA ASP A 255 10.23 9.28 -18.88
C ASP A 255 11.44 8.78 -18.07
N ASN A 256 11.36 8.81 -16.74
CA ASN A 256 12.31 8.17 -15.85
C ASN A 256 12.12 6.65 -15.83
N ASP A 257 13.23 5.92 -15.77
CA ASP A 257 13.27 4.50 -15.43
C ASP A 257 13.43 4.41 -13.90
N PRO A 258 12.45 3.88 -13.14
CA PRO A 258 12.51 3.81 -11.68
C PRO A 258 13.79 3.15 -11.16
N ARG A 259 14.34 2.21 -11.94
CA ARG A 259 15.57 1.48 -11.62
C ARG A 259 16.83 2.36 -11.61
N TYR A 260 16.78 3.58 -12.14
CA TYR A 260 17.91 4.51 -12.22
C TYR A 260 17.58 5.94 -11.77
N ALA A 261 16.35 6.19 -11.33
CA ALA A 261 15.88 7.48 -10.84
C ALA A 261 16.23 7.62 -9.35
N ALA A 262 17.30 8.36 -9.06
CA ALA A 262 17.67 8.85 -7.74
C ALA A 262 18.59 10.06 -7.91
N GLY A 263 18.51 11.00 -6.97
CA GLY A 263 19.44 12.11 -6.82
C GLY A 263 20.67 11.76 -5.98
N GLY A 264 21.20 12.74 -5.26
CA GLY A 264 22.46 12.66 -4.51
C GLY A 264 23.70 12.88 -5.40
N THR A 265 24.88 12.75 -4.81
CA THR A 265 26.18 12.87 -5.50
C THR A 265 27.03 11.61 -5.37
N ALA A 266 27.97 11.44 -6.30
CA ALA A 266 28.87 10.28 -6.36
C ALA A 266 29.85 10.17 -5.17
N ASP A 267 29.96 11.21 -4.34
CA ASP A 267 30.70 11.23 -3.07
C ASP A 267 29.81 11.08 -1.82
N GLY A 268 28.48 11.06 -1.99
CA GLY A 268 27.50 10.95 -0.90
C GLY A 268 27.40 12.18 0.02
N LEU A 269 28.17 13.25 -0.19
CA LEU A 269 28.36 14.30 0.83
C LEU A 269 27.20 15.30 0.99
N ARG A 270 26.30 15.39 0.01
CA ARG A 270 25.17 16.33 -0.01
C ARG A 270 23.87 15.60 0.36
N GLY A 271 23.68 15.39 1.66
CA GLY A 271 22.40 14.90 2.19
C GLY A 271 21.25 15.86 1.89
N GLU A 272 21.54 17.15 1.92
CA GLU A 272 20.70 18.30 1.53
C GLU A 272 19.93 18.13 0.20
N TYR A 273 20.37 17.25 -0.70
CA TYR A 273 19.64 16.94 -1.92
C TYR A 273 18.45 15.98 -1.72
N LEU A 274 18.26 15.42 -0.53
CA LEU A 274 17.17 14.53 -0.11
C LEU A 274 16.91 13.35 -1.06
N GLY A 275 17.94 12.86 -1.75
CA GLY A 275 17.83 11.86 -2.82
C GLY A 275 17.03 12.31 -4.05
N TYR A 276 16.68 13.60 -4.12
CA TYR A 276 15.78 14.23 -5.08
C TYR A 276 16.52 15.08 -6.12
N ALA A 277 17.44 15.93 -5.63
CA ALA A 277 18.32 16.78 -6.42
C ALA A 277 19.67 16.08 -6.71
N GLY A 278 20.44 16.61 -7.66
CA GLY A 278 21.75 16.10 -8.05
C GLY A 278 21.72 14.91 -9.03
N PRO A 279 22.89 14.51 -9.57
CA PRO A 279 22.99 13.55 -10.68
C PRO A 279 22.84 12.07 -10.30
N GLY A 280 22.98 11.72 -9.01
CA GLY A 280 22.83 10.37 -8.48
C GLY A 280 23.68 9.27 -9.15
N PRO A 281 23.36 7.98 -8.90
CA PRO A 281 24.12 6.84 -9.43
C PRO A 281 24.03 6.67 -10.95
N SER A 282 23.07 7.33 -11.60
CA SER A 282 22.86 7.28 -13.05
C SER A 282 23.61 8.38 -13.82
N GLY A 283 24.15 9.38 -13.12
CA GLY A 283 24.73 10.58 -13.74
C GLY A 283 23.68 11.50 -14.39
N ARG A 284 22.38 11.32 -14.10
CA ARG A 284 21.25 12.04 -14.69
C ARG A 284 20.20 12.54 -13.70
N GLY A 285 20.29 12.12 -12.43
CA GLY A 285 19.34 12.44 -11.38
C GLY A 285 17.95 11.84 -11.62
N ILE A 286 16.96 12.44 -10.96
CA ILE A 286 15.55 12.30 -11.33
C ILE A 286 15.24 13.38 -12.36
N VAL A 287 14.98 12.98 -13.61
CA VAL A 287 14.88 13.89 -14.76
C VAL A 287 13.53 14.64 -14.74
N PRO A 288 13.52 15.97 -14.95
CA PRO A 288 12.28 16.75 -15.05
C PRO A 288 11.32 16.30 -16.16
N PRO A 289 10.00 16.57 -16.04
CA PRO A 289 9.35 17.23 -14.91
C PRO A 289 9.16 16.30 -13.71
N LYS A 290 9.28 16.88 -12.52
CA LYS A 290 9.07 16.22 -11.23
C LYS A 290 8.49 17.21 -10.22
N MET A 291 7.89 16.71 -9.14
CA MET A 291 7.49 17.52 -8.01
C MET A 291 7.41 16.66 -6.76
N ALA A 292 7.65 17.25 -5.61
CA ALA A 292 7.58 16.57 -4.34
C ALA A 292 6.99 17.45 -3.24
N VAL A 293 6.65 16.80 -2.13
CA VAL A 293 6.66 17.45 -0.82
C VAL A 293 7.88 16.91 -0.08
N GLU A 294 8.77 17.82 0.31
CA GLU A 294 9.91 17.51 1.18
C GLU A 294 9.54 17.70 2.65
N VAL A 295 10.18 16.88 3.48
CA VAL A 295 10.24 16.97 4.94
C VAL A 295 11.72 17.09 5.25
N ASP A 296 12.20 18.33 5.31
CA ASP A 296 13.61 18.66 5.49
C ASP A 296 13.87 18.95 6.97
N VAL A 297 14.94 18.36 7.52
CA VAL A 297 15.25 18.45 8.95
C VAL A 297 16.63 19.05 9.24
N TYR A 298 17.53 19.14 8.25
CA TYR A 298 18.88 19.66 8.43
C TYR A 298 19.06 20.98 7.67
N PRO A 299 19.13 22.14 8.35
CA PRO A 299 19.01 23.44 7.71
C PRO A 299 20.29 23.86 6.98
N ASN A 300 20.08 24.40 5.79
CA ASN A 300 21.09 24.78 4.82
C ASN A 300 20.80 26.20 4.29
N CYS A 301 20.80 27.14 5.23
CA CYS A 301 20.40 28.54 5.09
C CYS A 301 21.29 29.42 4.18
N TYR A 302 22.36 28.90 3.57
CA TYR A 302 23.29 29.73 2.77
C TYR A 302 22.90 29.80 1.28
N ASP A 303 23.17 30.97 0.68
CA ASP A 303 22.96 31.26 -0.74
C ASP A 303 24.28 31.01 -1.50
N GLY A 304 24.46 29.76 -1.92
CA GLY A 304 25.70 29.25 -2.50
C GLY A 304 25.62 28.87 -3.98
N ASP A 305 26.71 28.26 -4.46
CA ASP A 305 26.69 27.46 -5.69
C ASP A 305 25.91 26.17 -5.38
N PRO A 306 24.86 25.80 -6.14
CA PRO A 306 24.11 24.57 -5.91
C PRO A 306 24.96 23.29 -5.94
N MET A 307 26.17 23.30 -6.51
CA MET A 307 27.07 22.14 -6.50
C MET A 307 27.89 22.00 -5.21
N GLU A 308 27.93 23.02 -4.35
CA GLU A 308 28.61 23.00 -3.05
C GLU A 308 27.64 22.66 -1.91
N ASN A 309 28.18 22.36 -0.73
CA ASN A 309 27.36 22.07 0.45
C ASN A 309 26.74 23.35 1.04
N ASN A 310 25.62 23.20 1.77
CA ASN A 310 24.84 24.29 2.37
C ASN A 310 24.34 25.28 1.30
N SER A 311 23.59 24.76 0.33
CA SER A 311 23.18 25.49 -0.88
C SER A 311 21.68 25.80 -0.97
N ARG A 312 20.89 25.28 -0.03
CA ARG A 312 19.42 25.14 -0.13
C ARG A 312 18.63 26.44 -0.01
N ARG A 313 19.21 27.47 0.62
CA ARG A 313 18.57 28.77 0.94
C ARG A 313 17.37 28.66 1.88
N ASP A 314 17.49 27.79 2.87
CA ASP A 314 16.47 27.62 3.91
C ASP A 314 16.28 28.90 4.73
N LYS A 315 15.08 29.11 5.27
CA LYS A 315 14.72 30.38 5.92
C LYS A 315 15.38 30.55 7.28
N SER A 316 15.53 29.46 8.03
CA SER A 316 16.04 29.45 9.38
C SER A 316 16.54 28.06 9.75
N ASN A 317 17.04 27.92 10.98
CA ASN A 317 17.49 26.63 11.50
C ASN A 317 16.33 25.64 11.82
N ALA A 318 15.06 26.01 11.64
CA ALA A 318 13.92 25.14 11.94
C ALA A 318 13.72 24.06 10.87
N ASN A 319 13.33 22.84 11.24
CA ASN A 319 12.88 21.85 10.25
C ASN A 319 11.72 22.46 9.42
N HIS A 320 11.59 22.09 8.14
CA HIS A 320 10.53 22.60 7.28
C HIS A 320 9.87 21.53 6.42
N VAL A 321 8.65 21.84 5.97
CA VAL A 321 7.95 21.09 4.92
C VAL A 321 7.70 22.05 3.76
N ALA A 322 8.07 21.65 2.55
CA ALA A 322 7.92 22.48 1.36
C ALA A 322 7.46 21.70 0.14
N ALA A 323 6.87 22.40 -0.83
CA ALA A 323 6.66 21.88 -2.17
C ALA A 323 7.90 22.16 -3.03
N VAL A 324 8.49 21.16 -3.68
CA VAL A 324 9.66 21.35 -4.57
C VAL A 324 9.44 20.71 -5.95
N TYR A 325 10.26 21.11 -6.93
CA TYR A 325 10.03 20.86 -8.36
C TYR A 325 11.34 20.48 -9.08
N TRP A 326 11.69 21.18 -10.15
CA TRP A 326 13.02 21.19 -10.72
C TRP A 326 13.48 22.64 -10.84
N GLY A 327 14.78 22.86 -10.75
CA GLY A 327 15.39 24.19 -10.74
C GLY A 327 15.58 24.72 -12.16
N GLU A 328 16.77 25.21 -12.47
CA GLU A 328 17.12 25.63 -13.82
C GLU A 328 17.35 24.42 -14.75
N PRO A 329 16.87 24.44 -16.00
CA PRO A 329 16.77 23.25 -16.86
C PRO A 329 18.11 22.65 -17.31
N ASP A 330 19.22 23.35 -17.08
CA ASP A 330 20.59 22.93 -17.45
C ASP A 330 21.32 22.17 -16.32
N THR A 331 20.69 22.01 -15.15
CA THR A 331 21.27 21.32 -13.98
C THR A 331 20.22 20.47 -13.25
N SER A 332 20.67 19.71 -12.25
CA SER A 332 19.81 19.02 -11.26
C SER A 332 20.23 19.33 -9.82
N TYR A 333 21.37 20.00 -9.64
CA TYR A 333 21.93 20.34 -8.34
C TYR A 333 21.09 21.37 -7.57
N ASP A 334 20.20 22.11 -8.26
CA ASP A 334 19.32 23.14 -7.71
C ASP A 334 17.84 22.71 -7.63
N ASP A 335 17.53 21.41 -7.78
CA ASP A 335 16.15 20.95 -7.92
C ASP A 335 15.26 21.20 -6.69
N ASN A 336 15.82 21.33 -5.48
CA ASN A 336 15.09 21.69 -4.25
C ASN A 336 15.36 23.12 -3.73
N VAL A 337 16.59 23.64 -3.83
CA VAL A 337 16.84 24.97 -4.47
C VAL A 337 15.87 26.12 -4.13
N HIS A 338 15.68 26.56 -2.88
CA HIS A 338 14.60 27.52 -2.58
C HIS A 338 14.72 28.86 -3.33
N GLY A 339 13.61 29.27 -3.95
CA GLY A 339 13.56 30.46 -4.81
C GLY A 339 14.31 30.34 -6.15
N VAL A 340 14.69 29.13 -6.58
CA VAL A 340 15.30 28.85 -7.90
C VAL A 340 14.29 28.20 -8.85
N GLY A 341 14.51 28.35 -10.17
CA GLY A 341 13.72 27.73 -11.23
C GLY A 341 12.93 28.74 -12.06
N ALA A 342 13.08 28.67 -13.39
CA ALA A 342 12.46 29.61 -14.34
C ALA A 342 10.99 29.29 -14.71
N GLY A 343 10.40 28.22 -14.17
CA GLY A 343 9.01 27.80 -14.43
C GLY A 343 8.87 26.28 -14.56
N PRO A 344 8.60 25.54 -13.46
CA PRO A 344 8.26 26.01 -12.12
C PRO A 344 9.44 26.66 -11.39
N ALA A 345 9.12 27.30 -10.26
CA ALA A 345 10.10 27.76 -9.29
C ALA A 345 9.82 27.06 -7.96
N ASN A 346 10.88 26.73 -7.22
CA ASN A 346 10.76 26.31 -5.82
C ASN A 346 10.34 27.52 -4.97
N PRO A 347 9.46 27.33 -3.96
CA PRO A 347 9.02 28.40 -3.09
C PRO A 347 10.23 28.97 -2.33
N THR A 348 10.24 30.29 -2.16
CA THR A 348 11.19 30.96 -1.27
C THR A 348 10.88 30.58 0.17
N GLY A 349 11.91 30.41 1.01
CA GLY A 349 11.75 30.19 2.44
C GLY A 349 10.75 31.18 3.08
N GLY A 350 9.71 30.64 3.72
CA GLY A 350 8.61 31.40 4.35
C GLY A 350 7.60 32.07 3.41
N GLY A 351 7.61 31.74 2.11
CA GLY A 351 6.55 32.10 1.17
C GLY A 351 5.44 31.05 1.08
N ASP A 352 4.42 31.31 0.25
CA ASP A 352 3.43 30.30 -0.14
C ASP A 352 4.16 29.04 -0.63
N GLY A 353 3.90 27.89 -0.02
CA GLY A 353 4.53 26.62 -0.38
C GLY A 353 5.68 26.17 0.53
N TYR A 354 6.06 26.95 1.54
CA TYR A 354 7.08 26.60 2.54
C TYR A 354 6.52 26.79 3.96
N TYR A 355 6.68 25.80 4.83
CA TYR A 355 6.22 25.86 6.22
C TYR A 355 7.31 25.40 7.19
N GLU A 356 7.74 26.31 8.06
CA GLU A 356 8.55 26.04 9.25
C GLU A 356 7.73 26.44 10.50
N GLN A 357 8.01 25.82 11.65
CA GLN A 357 7.55 26.34 12.94
C GLN A 357 8.60 26.11 14.04
N ALA A 358 8.62 26.98 15.04
CA ALA A 358 9.44 26.80 16.23
C ALA A 358 8.69 25.95 17.27
N SER A 359 9.25 24.80 17.63
CA SER A 359 8.75 23.99 18.75
C SER A 359 9.17 24.60 20.09
N PRO A 360 8.41 24.43 21.19
CA PRO A 360 8.90 24.71 22.54
C PRO A 360 10.16 23.93 22.94
N ALA A 361 10.50 22.85 22.22
CA ALA A 361 11.73 22.08 22.39
C ALA A 361 12.93 22.66 21.63
N GLY A 362 12.71 23.41 20.54
CA GLY A 362 13.78 23.90 19.66
C GLY A 362 13.33 24.07 18.20
N PRO A 363 14.29 24.16 17.26
CA PRO A 363 14.01 24.12 15.82
C PRO A 363 13.45 22.77 15.34
N ALA A 364 13.81 21.69 16.04
CA ALA A 364 13.53 20.30 15.69
C ALA A 364 12.08 19.89 16.04
N TRP A 365 11.09 20.35 15.26
CA TRP A 365 9.67 20.06 15.49
C TRP A 365 9.15 18.81 14.78
N LEU A 366 9.88 18.28 13.78
CA LEU A 366 9.57 17.04 13.04
C LEU A 366 10.37 15.82 13.55
N GLU A 367 11.35 16.07 14.43
CA GLU A 367 12.25 15.08 15.01
C GLU A 367 12.03 14.91 16.51
N ASP A 368 10.83 15.20 17.03
CA ASP A 368 10.55 15.17 18.47
C ASP A 368 10.36 13.76 19.05
N GLY A 369 10.51 12.72 18.21
CA GLY A 369 10.38 11.31 18.54
C GLY A 369 8.94 10.79 18.58
N LEU A 370 7.95 11.65 18.28
CA LEU A 370 6.56 11.25 18.09
C LEU A 370 6.31 10.73 16.66
N GLU A 371 5.07 10.33 16.42
CA GLU A 371 4.60 9.80 15.14
C GLU A 371 3.75 10.88 14.47
N HIS A 372 4.24 11.39 13.34
CA HIS A 372 3.60 12.47 12.59
C HIS A 372 2.73 11.92 11.45
N ALA A 373 1.59 12.56 11.18
CA ALA A 373 0.69 12.22 10.09
C ALA A 373 0.86 13.20 8.91
N MET A 374 1.19 12.70 7.72
CA MET A 374 1.33 13.49 6.50
C MET A 374 0.15 13.22 5.55
N ARG A 375 -0.57 14.29 5.18
CA ARG A 375 -1.52 14.28 4.05
C ARG A 375 -0.96 15.16 2.95
N VAL A 376 -0.78 14.62 1.75
CA VAL A 376 -0.37 15.37 0.55
C VAL A 376 -1.42 15.23 -0.55
N GLU A 377 -1.76 16.34 -1.19
CA GLU A 377 -2.62 16.36 -2.36
C GLU A 377 -2.00 17.18 -3.48
N ILE A 378 -1.97 16.61 -4.68
CA ILE A 378 -1.54 17.30 -5.88
C ILE A 378 -2.73 17.39 -6.82
N ILE A 379 -3.12 18.60 -7.19
CA ILE A 379 -4.28 18.90 -8.04
C ILE A 379 -3.75 19.38 -9.38
N ARG A 380 -4.14 18.72 -10.48
CA ARG A 380 -3.83 19.11 -11.85
C ARG A 380 -5.09 19.64 -12.53
N GLU A 381 -5.11 20.95 -12.74
CA GLU A 381 -6.08 21.67 -13.56
C GLU A 381 -5.46 21.98 -14.94
N THR A 382 -6.31 22.25 -15.93
CA THR A 382 -5.88 22.53 -17.32
C THR A 382 -6.49 23.83 -17.81
N ASP A 383 -5.67 24.67 -18.44
CA ASP A 383 -6.05 26.00 -18.93
C ASP A 383 -5.36 26.24 -20.29
N ASP A 384 -6.15 26.28 -21.37
CA ASP A 384 -5.74 26.57 -22.76
C ASP A 384 -4.35 26.03 -23.17
N THR A 385 -4.18 24.71 -23.03
CA THR A 385 -2.96 23.87 -23.30
C THR A 385 -1.86 23.86 -22.24
N GLN A 386 -1.98 24.63 -21.16
CA GLN A 386 -1.09 24.57 -20.01
C GLN A 386 -1.72 23.82 -18.84
N GLY A 387 -0.88 23.32 -17.93
CA GLY A 387 -1.33 22.73 -16.68
C GLY A 387 -1.07 23.65 -15.50
N VAL A 388 -2.07 23.80 -14.64
CA VAL A 388 -1.94 24.46 -13.33
C VAL A 388 -1.91 23.36 -12.27
N TYR A 389 -0.86 23.36 -11.44
CA TYR A 389 -0.61 22.33 -10.45
C TYR A 389 -0.62 22.97 -9.06
N THR A 390 -1.61 22.63 -8.23
CA THR A 390 -1.63 23.02 -6.82
C THR A 390 -1.14 21.84 -5.97
N ILE A 391 -0.07 22.04 -5.21
CA ILE A 391 0.36 21.12 -4.16
C ILE A 391 -0.22 21.63 -2.83
N ARG A 392 -0.77 20.72 -2.03
CA ARG A 392 -1.22 20.94 -0.65
C ARG A 392 -0.58 19.90 0.25
N ALA A 393 -0.07 20.29 1.42
CA ALA A 393 0.32 19.35 2.46
C ALA A 393 -0.13 19.81 3.86
N TRP A 394 -0.47 18.83 4.70
CA TRP A 394 -0.78 18.97 6.12
C TRP A 394 0.13 18.02 6.89
N VAL A 395 0.74 18.50 7.97
CA VAL A 395 1.37 17.68 9.00
C VAL A 395 0.46 17.74 10.23
N ASP A 396 0.26 16.59 10.86
CA ASP A 396 -0.62 16.37 12.01
C ASP A 396 -2.04 16.97 11.86
N PRO A 397 -2.73 16.71 10.74
CA PRO A 397 -4.12 17.13 10.56
C PRO A 397 -5.01 16.60 11.69
N ALA A 398 -5.83 17.48 12.26
CA ALA A 398 -6.52 17.25 13.53
C ALA A 398 -7.96 16.73 13.38
N TYR A 399 -8.49 16.68 12.16
CA TYR A 399 -9.92 16.40 11.90
C TYR A 399 -10.13 15.12 11.07
N PRO A 400 -11.25 14.39 11.28
CA PRO A 400 -11.56 13.14 10.57
C PRO A 400 -11.50 13.24 9.03
N GLY A 401 -11.08 12.15 8.37
CA GLY A 401 -10.93 12.08 6.91
C GLY A 401 -9.54 12.44 6.39
N MET A 402 -8.58 12.71 7.28
CA MET A 402 -7.18 12.97 6.93
C MET A 402 -6.51 11.81 6.17
N ASP A 403 -6.94 10.59 6.50
CA ASP A 403 -6.54 9.29 5.98
C ASP A 403 -7.33 8.86 4.73
N ASP A 404 -8.55 9.39 4.54
CA ASP A 404 -9.37 9.06 3.37
C ASP A 404 -8.86 9.78 2.11
N VAL A 405 -8.10 9.05 1.29
CA VAL A 405 -7.57 9.53 0.01
C VAL A 405 -8.59 9.48 -1.14
N SER A 406 -9.79 8.96 -0.92
CA SER A 406 -10.84 8.86 -1.95
C SER A 406 -11.50 10.20 -2.27
N GLU A 407 -11.52 11.15 -1.33
CA GLU A 407 -11.99 12.53 -1.51
C GLU A 407 -10.97 13.60 -1.08
N ASP A 408 -11.25 14.87 -1.38
CA ASP A 408 -10.37 16.00 -1.07
C ASP A 408 -10.45 16.36 0.42
N TYR A 409 -9.31 16.44 1.10
CA TYR A 409 -9.28 16.87 2.50
C TYR A 409 -9.60 18.37 2.59
N THR A 410 -10.72 18.67 3.25
CA THR A 410 -11.30 20.02 3.33
C THR A 410 -11.71 20.42 4.74
N ALA A 411 -11.38 19.61 5.75
CA ALA A 411 -11.73 19.88 7.15
C ALA A 411 -10.95 21.09 7.73
N GLU A 412 -9.71 21.29 7.28
CA GLU A 412 -8.87 22.44 7.65
C GLU A 412 -7.92 22.87 6.52
N ALA A 413 -7.28 24.04 6.69
CA ALA A 413 -6.36 24.59 5.70
C ALA A 413 -5.00 23.88 5.73
N PRO A 414 -4.37 23.62 4.56
CA PRO A 414 -3.03 23.02 4.51
C PRO A 414 -1.96 24.00 5.02
N LEU A 415 -0.92 23.44 5.65
CA LEU A 415 0.27 24.17 6.08
C LEU A 415 1.09 24.64 4.88
N VAL A 416 1.27 23.74 3.91
CA VAL A 416 1.94 24.00 2.63
C VAL A 416 0.88 24.11 1.55
N ARG A 417 0.81 25.26 0.86
CA ARG A 417 0.05 25.40 -0.39
C ARG A 417 0.85 26.17 -1.41
N HIS A 418 1.23 25.51 -2.50
CA HIS A 418 1.89 26.15 -3.64
C HIS A 418 1.10 25.93 -4.93
N THR A 419 1.24 26.82 -5.91
CA THR A 419 0.54 26.70 -7.20
C THR A 419 1.43 27.17 -8.34
N VAL A 420 1.81 26.24 -9.21
CA VAL A 420 2.66 26.50 -10.38
C VAL A 420 1.89 26.30 -11.69
N ARG A 421 2.36 26.92 -12.76
CA ARG A 421 1.84 26.78 -14.12
C ARG A 421 2.96 26.26 -15.01
N LEU A 422 2.78 25.06 -15.56
CA LEU A 422 3.79 24.41 -16.39
C LEU A 422 3.61 24.75 -17.87
N ALA A 423 4.73 24.79 -18.60
CA ALA A 423 4.73 24.82 -20.06
C ALA A 423 4.02 23.58 -20.62
N ALA A 424 3.42 23.71 -21.81
CA ALA A 424 2.63 22.64 -22.43
C ALA A 424 3.43 21.34 -22.65
N ALA A 425 4.75 21.44 -22.88
CA ALA A 425 5.64 20.28 -23.04
C ALA A 425 5.74 19.46 -21.73
N ASP A 426 6.08 20.10 -20.62
CA ASP A 426 6.23 19.44 -19.32
C ASP A 426 4.88 19.02 -18.73
N HIS A 427 3.83 19.80 -18.98
CA HIS A 427 2.46 19.42 -18.66
C HIS A 427 2.05 18.08 -19.30
N ALA A 428 2.38 17.86 -20.58
CA ALA A 428 2.10 16.61 -21.28
C ALA A 428 2.96 15.45 -20.77
N ARG A 429 4.22 15.71 -20.40
CA ARG A 429 5.14 14.71 -19.80
C ARG A 429 4.72 14.26 -18.39
N LEU A 430 3.70 14.88 -17.80
CA LEU A 430 3.04 14.46 -16.56
C LEU A 430 1.65 13.81 -16.78
N ASP A 431 1.29 13.40 -18.01
CA ASP A 431 0.11 12.53 -18.21
C ASP A 431 0.31 11.14 -17.62
N THR A 432 1.56 10.63 -17.64
CA THR A 432 1.97 9.39 -16.98
C THR A 432 3.15 9.68 -16.05
N VAL A 433 3.04 9.25 -14.79
CA VAL A 433 4.02 9.50 -13.73
C VAL A 433 4.42 8.22 -13.03
N CYS A 434 5.56 8.25 -12.36
CA CYS A 434 5.94 7.31 -11.31
C CYS A 434 5.89 8.06 -9.97
N PHE A 435 5.66 7.36 -8.85
CA PHE A 435 5.66 7.97 -7.51
C PHE A 435 6.40 7.09 -6.50
N GLY A 436 6.83 7.70 -5.40
CA GLY A 436 7.61 7.03 -4.36
C GLY A 436 8.23 8.02 -3.37
N TRP A 437 9.31 7.60 -2.72
CA TRP A 437 10.07 8.45 -1.80
C TRP A 437 11.54 8.53 -2.20
N THR A 438 12.16 9.65 -1.84
CA THR A 438 13.60 9.88 -1.95
C THR A 438 14.16 10.31 -0.60
N GLU A 439 15.42 10.00 -0.34
CA GLU A 439 16.08 10.37 0.90
C GLU A 439 17.60 10.47 0.72
N ALA A 440 18.27 11.29 1.55
CA ALA A 440 19.72 11.33 1.65
C ALA A 440 20.20 11.85 3.01
N THR A 441 21.47 11.61 3.31
CA THR A 441 22.16 11.99 4.54
C THR A 441 23.58 12.50 4.23
N GLY A 442 23.99 13.58 4.89
CA GLY A 442 25.25 14.27 4.68
C GLY A 442 26.35 13.79 5.63
N GLY A 443 26.98 14.72 6.36
CA GLY A 443 27.93 14.38 7.42
C GLY A 443 27.29 13.70 8.63
N HIS A 444 25.98 13.88 8.79
CA HIS A 444 25.12 13.30 9.83
C HIS A 444 24.25 12.20 9.19
N GLY A 445 23.61 11.37 10.00
CA GLY A 445 22.78 10.27 9.51
C GLY A 445 21.50 10.12 10.30
N GLN A 446 20.36 10.18 9.61
CA GLN A 446 19.02 9.94 10.16
C GLN A 446 18.58 8.47 10.03
N SER A 447 17.42 8.17 10.61
CA SER A 447 16.61 7.02 10.22
C SER A 447 15.14 7.39 10.39
N VAL A 448 14.36 7.23 9.32
CA VAL A 448 12.92 7.53 9.28
C VAL A 448 12.17 6.24 9.00
N ALA A 449 11.10 5.96 9.75
CA ALA A 449 10.12 4.95 9.35
C ALA A 449 8.91 5.64 8.70
N ILE A 450 8.38 5.06 7.62
CA ILE A 450 7.13 5.50 6.97
C ILE A 450 6.18 4.31 6.91
N HIS A 451 4.94 4.50 7.34
CA HIS A 451 3.92 3.46 7.50
C HIS A 451 2.51 3.97 7.19
N ASP A 452 1.54 3.05 7.22
CA ASP A 452 0.10 3.30 7.00
C ASP A 452 -0.21 4.17 5.77
N PHE A 453 0.59 3.94 4.73
CA PHE A 453 0.49 4.60 3.44
C PHE A 453 -0.80 4.20 2.71
N ALA A 454 -1.50 5.21 2.17
CA ALA A 454 -2.61 5.08 1.25
C ALA A 454 -2.50 6.14 0.13
N LEU A 455 -2.78 5.77 -1.13
CA LEU A 455 -2.75 6.70 -2.26
C LEU A 455 -3.85 6.42 -3.28
N ALA A 456 -4.51 7.47 -3.77
CA ALA A 456 -5.47 7.42 -4.87
C ALA A 456 -5.23 8.53 -5.92
N PHE A 457 -5.38 8.18 -7.20
CA PHE A 457 -5.31 9.14 -8.31
C PHE A 457 -6.67 9.82 -8.55
N ARG A 458 -6.63 11.14 -8.70
CA ARG A 458 -7.77 12.00 -9.05
C ARG A 458 -8.12 11.82 -10.53
N ARG A 459 -9.41 11.85 -10.87
CA ARG A 459 -9.94 11.61 -12.23
C ARG A 459 -10.86 12.72 -12.69
#